data_AF-A0A0A9CZY0-F1
#
_entry.id   AF-A0A0A9CZY0-F1
#
_cell.length_a   1.000
_cell.length_b   1.000
_cell.length_c   1.000
_cell.angle_alpha   90.00
_cell.angle_beta   90.00
_cell.angle_gamma   90.00
#
_symmetry.space_group_name_H-M   'P 1'
#
loop_
_entity.id
_entity.type
_entity.pdbx_description
1 polymer ?
#
loop_
_entity_poly.entity_id
_entity_poly.type
_entity_poly.pdbx_seq_one_letter_code
_entity_poly.pdbx_strand_id
1 'polypeptide(L)'
;MCESDRSKYRDLILNEGAIPGLLELTVHGTPKSRVKAHVLLDLLRNSPYSRSRLPADTLENIVTNIASQIDGEDRGGKAKKMLAEMVKISMEQSLRHLQRRASFA
;
A
#
# COMPACT_ATOMS: atom_id res chain seq x y z
N MET A 1 -10.65 21.58 -28.43
CA MET A 1 -12.11 21.79 -28.27
C MET A 1 -12.47 21.95 -26.80
N CYS A 2 -12.58 20.89 -26.00
CA CYS A 2 -12.85 21.03 -24.56
C CYS A 2 -11.78 21.80 -23.77
N GLU A 3 -10.51 21.77 -24.21
CA GLU A 3 -9.45 22.61 -23.64
C GLU A 3 -9.69 24.10 -23.86
N SER A 4 -10.41 24.48 -24.92
CA SER A 4 -10.66 25.87 -25.30
C SER A 4 -11.94 26.43 -24.68
N ASP A 5 -13.02 25.64 -24.65
CA ASP A 5 -14.30 26.01 -24.05
C ASP A 5 -15.03 24.75 -23.56
N ARG A 6 -14.74 24.35 -22.33
CA ARG A 6 -15.32 23.15 -21.72
C ARG A 6 -16.84 23.24 -21.63
N SER A 7 -17.38 24.38 -21.22
CA SER A 7 -18.83 24.60 -21.08
C SER A 7 -19.58 24.37 -22.39
N LYS A 8 -19.03 24.85 -23.51
CA LYS A 8 -19.67 24.73 -24.82
C LYS A 8 -19.62 23.30 -25.37
N TYR A 9 -18.46 22.65 -25.27
CA TYR A 9 -18.23 21.39 -25.99
C TYR A 9 -18.52 20.14 -25.18
N ARG A 10 -18.53 20.22 -23.84
CA ARG A 10 -18.70 19.04 -22.99
C ARG A 10 -19.99 18.30 -23.30
N ASP A 11 -21.13 18.98 -23.23
CA ASP A 11 -22.43 18.34 -23.37
C ASP A 11 -22.64 17.82 -24.79
N LEU A 12 -22.14 18.55 -25.79
CA LEU A 12 -22.14 18.12 -27.19
C LEU A 12 -21.39 16.78 -27.34
N ILE A 13 -20.16 16.68 -26.83
CA ILE A 13 -19.34 15.46 -26.96
C ILE A 13 -19.96 14.27 -26.19
N LEU A 14 -20.56 14.54 -25.03
CA LEU A 14 -21.21 13.50 -24.23
C LEU A 14 -22.49 12.98 -24.89
N ASN A 15 -23.27 13.86 -25.52
CA ASN A 15 -24.49 13.50 -26.23
C ASN A 15 -24.22 12.63 -27.47
N GLU A 16 -23.04 12.78 -28.09
CA GLU A 16 -22.57 11.88 -29.16
C GLU A 16 -22.12 10.50 -28.64
N GLY A 17 -22.14 10.26 -27.33
CA GLY A 17 -21.80 8.95 -26.76
C GLY A 17 -20.31 8.63 -26.80
N ALA A 18 -19.43 9.63 -26.69
CA ALA A 18 -17.97 9.43 -26.82
C ALA A 18 -17.31 8.58 -25.70
N ILE A 19 -17.97 8.39 -24.55
CA ILE A 19 -17.34 7.78 -23.36
C ILE A 19 -16.86 6.33 -23.58
N PRO A 20 -17.66 5.39 -24.12
CA PRO A 20 -17.22 4.01 -24.32
C PRO A 20 -15.94 3.91 -25.17
N GLY A 21 -15.87 4.63 -26.28
CA GLY A 21 -14.69 4.63 -27.15
C GLY A 21 -13.45 5.25 -26.48
N LEU A 22 -13.63 6.30 -25.66
CA LEU A 22 -12.52 6.87 -24.89
C LEU A 22 -12.01 5.89 -23.83
N LEU A 23 -12.89 5.15 -23.15
CA LEU A 23 -12.50 4.12 -22.18
C LEU A 23 -11.75 2.98 -22.86
N GLU A 24 -12.23 2.51 -24.01
CA GLU A 24 -11.53 1.50 -24.81
C GLU A 24 -10.11 1.94 -25.19
N LEU A 25 -9.95 3.21 -25.60
CA LEU A 25 -8.65 3.79 -25.92
C LEU A 25 -7.69 3.86 -24.71
N THR A 26 -8.19 3.97 -23.48
CA THR A 26 -7.32 3.93 -22.29
C THR A 26 -6.68 2.55 -22.07
N VAL A 27 -7.31 1.48 -22.55
CA VAL A 27 -6.83 0.09 -22.40
C VAL A 27 -6.07 -0.36 -23.65
N HIS A 28 -6.69 -0.22 -24.83
CA HIS A 28 -6.16 -0.78 -26.08
C HIS A 28 -5.43 0.23 -26.97
N GLY A 29 -5.46 1.52 -26.61
CA GLY A 29 -4.79 2.56 -27.39
C GLY A 29 -3.27 2.47 -27.36
N THR A 30 -2.62 3.09 -28.34
CA THR A 30 -1.18 3.43 -28.27
C THR A 30 -0.88 4.32 -27.06
N PRO A 31 0.36 4.36 -26.54
CA PRO A 31 0.72 5.21 -25.40
C PRO A 31 0.29 6.67 -25.56
N LYS A 32 0.45 7.24 -26.76
CA LYS A 32 0.02 8.60 -27.08
C LYS A 32 -1.50 8.76 -27.02
N SER A 33 -2.25 7.80 -27.56
CA SER A 33 -3.73 7.84 -27.53
C SER A 33 -4.29 7.64 -26.13
N ARG A 34 -3.67 6.79 -25.29
CA ARG A 34 -4.07 6.61 -23.88
C ARG A 34 -3.97 7.92 -23.11
N VAL A 35 -2.85 8.63 -23.24
CA VAL A 35 -2.65 9.94 -22.60
C VAL A 35 -3.73 10.93 -23.04
N LYS A 36 -3.99 11.05 -24.34
CA LYS A 36 -5.02 11.95 -24.86
C LYS A 36 -6.44 11.57 -24.41
N ALA A 37 -6.74 10.27 -24.35
CA ALA A 37 -8.02 9.76 -23.86
C ALA A 37 -8.22 10.11 -22.38
N HIS A 38 -7.19 9.95 -21.54
CA HIS A 38 -7.25 10.37 -20.14
C HIS A 38 -7.48 11.88 -19.99
N VAL A 39 -6.76 12.71 -20.73
CA VAL A 39 -6.95 14.17 -20.70
C VAL A 39 -8.38 14.55 -21.09
N LEU A 40 -8.91 13.98 -22.17
CA LEU A 40 -10.28 14.28 -22.61
C LEU A 40 -11.33 13.77 -21.61
N LEU A 41 -11.15 12.57 -21.05
CA LEU A 41 -12.03 12.05 -20.00
C LEU A 41 -12.05 12.95 -18.76
N ASP A 42 -10.90 13.51 -18.37
CA ASP A 42 -10.81 14.45 -17.24
C ASP A 42 -11.57 15.75 -17.55
N LEU A 43 -11.46 16.28 -18.77
CA LEU A 43 -12.22 17.46 -19.21
C LEU A 43 -13.73 17.22 -19.30
N LEU A 44 -14.18 16.00 -19.61
CA LEU A 44 -15.60 15.65 -19.75
C LEU A 44 -16.31 15.36 -18.42
N ARG A 45 -15.59 15.15 -17.32
CA ARG A 45 -16.20 14.96 -15.98
C ARG A 45 -17.03 16.17 -15.57
N ASN A 46 -17.91 16.02 -14.57
CA ASN A 46 -18.67 17.16 -14.01
C ASN A 46 -17.75 18.06 -13.15
N SER A 47 -16.97 17.46 -12.25
CA SER A 47 -15.91 18.16 -11.52
C SER A 47 -14.56 17.97 -12.25
N PRO A 48 -13.92 19.03 -12.76
CA PRO A 48 -12.68 18.92 -13.53
C PRO A 48 -11.47 18.49 -12.69
N TYR A 49 -11.61 18.39 -11.35
CA TYR A 49 -10.49 18.15 -10.43
C TYR A 49 -10.81 17.17 -9.29
N SER A 50 -11.74 16.22 -9.47
CA SER A 50 -12.14 15.33 -8.37
C SER A 50 -11.36 14.01 -8.27
N ARG A 51 -10.20 13.90 -8.91
CA ARG A 51 -9.18 12.99 -8.43
C ARG A 51 -8.06 13.88 -7.96
N SER A 52 -7.90 14.04 -6.64
CA SER A 52 -6.58 14.39 -6.13
C SER A 52 -5.66 13.37 -6.79
N ARG A 53 -4.89 13.81 -7.77
CA ARG A 53 -3.82 12.99 -8.33
C ARG A 53 -2.83 12.97 -7.20
N LEU A 54 -3.08 12.08 -6.24
CA LEU A 54 -2.17 11.86 -5.13
C LEU A 54 -0.81 11.71 -5.81
N PRO A 55 0.17 12.54 -5.43
CA PRO A 55 1.53 12.41 -5.94
C PRO A 55 1.91 10.93 -5.90
N ALA A 56 2.60 10.43 -6.94
CA ALA A 56 2.83 8.98 -7.10
C ALA A 56 3.51 8.38 -5.85
N ASP A 57 4.35 9.19 -5.21
CA ASP A 57 5.03 8.98 -3.94
C ASP A 57 4.10 8.91 -2.73
N THR A 58 2.92 9.54 -2.76
CA THR A 58 1.97 9.50 -1.63
C THR A 58 1.46 8.09 -1.38
N LEU A 59 1.16 7.32 -2.43
CA LEU A 59 0.71 5.94 -2.27
C LEU A 59 1.85 5.06 -1.75
N GLU A 60 3.06 5.26 -2.27
CA GLU A 60 4.27 4.56 -1.83
C GLU A 60 4.59 4.85 -0.36
N ASN A 61 4.46 6.12 0.07
CA ASN A 61 4.63 6.54 1.46
C ASN A 61 3.60 5.90 2.38
N ILE A 62 2.33 5.81 1.94
CA ILE A 62 1.27 5.13 2.71
C ILE A 62 1.61 3.65 2.88
N VAL A 63 1.98 2.96 1.79
CA VAL A 63 2.34 1.53 1.82
C VAL A 63 3.56 1.29 2.72
N THR A 64 4.59 2.13 2.60
CA THR A 64 5.81 2.04 3.42
C THR A 64 5.52 2.24 4.90
N ASN A 65 4.65 3.21 5.24
CA ASN A 65 4.23 3.45 6.62
C ASN A 65 3.41 2.30 7.21
N ILE A 66 2.57 1.63 6.42
CA ILE A 66 1.82 0.45 6.88
C ILE A 66 2.79 -0.71 7.12
N ALA A 67 3.71 -0.97 6.18
CA ALA A 67 4.69 -2.04 6.29
C ALA A 67 5.58 -1.86 7.53
N SER A 68 6.03 -0.63 7.81
CA SER A 68 6.86 -0.34 9.00
C SER A 68 6.12 -0.53 10.32
N GLN A 69 4.81 -0.25 10.35
CA GLN A 69 3.98 -0.50 11.55
C GLN A 69 3.73 -1.99 11.80
N ILE A 70 3.63 -2.79 10.73
CA ILE A 70 3.41 -4.24 10.85
C ILE A 70 4.69 -4.95 11.33
N ASP A 71 5.86 -4.52 10.86
CA ASP A 71 7.15 -5.10 11.25
C ASP A 71 7.57 -4.73 12.69
N GLY A 72 6.86 -3.77 13.31
CA GLY A 72 7.20 -3.20 14.61
C GLY A 72 6.67 -3.94 15.84
N GLU A 73 5.77 -4.91 15.71
CA GLU A 73 5.31 -5.70 16.87
C GLU A 73 6.19 -6.95 17.02
N ASP A 74 7.38 -6.76 17.58
CA ASP A 74 8.32 -7.81 18.00
C ASP A 74 7.71 -8.68 19.12
N ARG A 75 6.68 -9.46 18.79
CA ARG A 75 6.17 -10.57 19.60
C ARG A 75 7.27 -11.63 19.80
N GLY A 76 8.23 -11.68 18.87
CA GLY A 76 9.42 -12.51 18.92
C GLY A 76 10.33 -12.19 20.11
N GLY A 77 10.53 -10.92 20.47
CA GLY A 77 11.39 -10.50 21.57
C GLY A 77 10.91 -10.99 22.93
N LYS A 78 9.60 -10.92 23.20
CA LYS A 78 9.01 -11.48 24.42
C LYS A 78 9.19 -13.00 24.49
N ALA A 79 8.95 -13.70 23.38
CA ALA A 79 9.14 -15.15 23.31
C ALA A 79 10.61 -15.57 23.50
N LYS A 80 11.54 -14.86 22.84
CA LYS A 80 12.99 -15.07 22.97
C LYS A 80 13.47 -14.82 24.39
N LYS A 81 13.00 -13.75 25.04
CA LYS A 81 13.33 -13.45 26.44
C LYS A 81 12.82 -14.54 27.38
N MET A 82 11.57 -14.97 27.20
CA MET A 82 10.97 -16.03 28.03
C MET A 82 11.72 -17.36 27.88
N LEU A 83 12.10 -17.73 26.66
CA LEU A 83 12.90 -18.94 26.39
C LEU A 83 14.27 -18.86 27.08
N ALA A 84 14.97 -17.72 26.97
CA ALA A 84 16.26 -17.52 27.60
C ALA A 84 16.19 -17.64 29.13
N GLU A 85 15.14 -17.09 29.76
CA GLU A 85 14.91 -17.21 31.20
C GLU A 85 14.60 -18.66 31.62
N MET A 86 13.77 -19.39 30.87
CA MET A 86 13.47 -20.80 31.17
C MET A 86 14.70 -21.69 31.12
N VAL A 87 15.54 -21.53 30.08
CA VAL A 87 16.78 -22.31 29.93
C VAL A 87 17.72 -22.02 31.10
N LYS A 88 17.90 -20.75 31.45
CA LYS A 88 18.74 -20.35 32.59
C LYS A 88 18.29 -21.00 33.90
N ILE A 89 16.99 -20.91 34.22
CA ILE A 89 16.44 -21.49 35.46
C ILE A 89 16.63 -23.01 35.49
N SER A 90 16.37 -23.70 34.37
CA SER A 90 16.53 -25.16 34.27
C SER A 90 17.98 -25.60 34.48
N MET A 91 18.94 -24.88 33.90
CA MET A 91 20.36 -25.16 34.09
C MET A 91 20.79 -24.97 35.55
N GLU A 92 20.38 -23.88 36.19
CA GLU A 92 20.69 -23.62 37.60
C GLU A 92 20.14 -24.70 38.52
N GLN A 93 18.90 -25.15 38.30
CA GLN A 93 18.31 -26.26 39.06
C GLN A 93 19.10 -27.55 38.86
N SER A 94 19.43 -27.88 37.61
CA SER A 94 20.18 -29.10 37.26
C SER A 94 21.56 -29.13 37.94
N LEU A 95 22.28 -28.01 37.93
CA LEU A 95 23.57 -27.87 38.61
C LEU A 95 23.44 -28.03 40.13
N ARG A 96 22.44 -27.41 40.76
CA ARG A 96 22.19 -27.58 42.20
C ARG A 96 21.85 -29.03 42.56
N HIS A 97 21.12 -29.74 41.70
CA HIS A 97 20.84 -31.16 41.90
C HIS A 97 22.11 -32.02 41.81
N LEU A 98 22.97 -31.76 40.82
CA LEU A 98 24.24 -32.46 40.66
C LEU A 98 25.18 -32.21 41.85
N GLN A 99 25.33 -30.96 42.29
CA GLN A 99 26.15 -30.57 43.44
C GLN A 99 25.69 -31.25 44.73
N ARG A 100 24.38 -31.32 44.98
CA ARG A 100 23.83 -32.05 46.14
C ARG A 100 24.16 -33.53 46.08
N ARG A 101 24.00 -34.18 44.93
CA ARG A 101 24.34 -35.61 44.81
C ARG A 101 25.83 -35.88 45.00
N ALA A 102 26.69 -34.98 44.52
CA ALA A 102 28.14 -35.11 44.67
C ALA A 102 28.65 -34.82 46.10
N SER A 103 27.88 -34.10 46.92
CA SER A 103 28.26 -33.79 48.31
C SER A 103 27.82 -34.85 49.33
N PHE A 104 26.98 -35.80 48.93
CA PHE A 104 26.56 -36.96 49.74
C PHE A 104 27.18 -38.29 49.24
N ALA A 105 28.20 -38.22 48.38
CA ALA A 105 29.03 -39.34 47.93
C ALA A 105 30.43 -39.21 48.56
#